data_AF-A0A6G7Y4D2-F1
#
_entry.id   AF-A0A6G7Y4D2-F1
#
_cell.length_a   1.000
_cell.length_b   1.000
_cell.length_c   1.000
_cell.angle_alpha   90.00
_cell.angle_beta   90.00
_cell.angle_gamma   90.00
#
_symmetry.space_group_name_H-M   'P 1'
#
loop_
_entity.id
_entity.type
_entity.pdbx_description
1 polymer ?
#
loop_
_entity_poly.entity_id
_entity_poly.type
_entity_poly.pdbx_seq_one_letter_code
_entity_poly.pdbx_strand_id
1 'polypeptide(L)' 'MAGGTELLTVSRALKVLRAFSEENPSWGVTELANELDLDKSQVHRLLATLTRYGFVATVPRRGATRSGPRPSGSATWRR' A
#
# COMPACT_ATOMS: atom_id res chain seq x y z
N MET A 1 12.08 23.52 -21.57
CA MET A 1 13.50 23.19 -21.33
C MET A 1 13.69 22.85 -19.86
N ALA A 2 13.99 21.59 -19.55
CA ALA A 2 14.58 21.12 -18.29
C ALA A 2 15.26 19.77 -18.58
N GLY A 3 16.26 19.79 -19.46
CA GLY A 3 17.06 18.63 -19.80
C GLY A 3 18.41 18.76 -19.12
N GLY A 4 18.57 18.12 -17.95
CA GLY A 4 19.82 18.12 -17.20
C GLY A 4 19.64 17.56 -15.80
N THR A 5 19.68 16.22 -15.70
CA THR A 5 19.89 15.45 -14.46
C THR A 5 18.72 15.31 -13.48
N GLU A 6 17.46 15.29 -13.94
CA GLU A 6 16.39 14.82 -13.07
C GLU A 6 16.50 13.30 -12.86
N LEU A 7 16.70 12.87 -11.61
CA LEU A 7 16.71 11.46 -11.28
C LEU A 7 15.29 10.92 -11.35
N LEU A 8 14.97 10.21 -12.43
CA LEU A 8 13.64 9.63 -12.67
C LEU A 8 13.08 8.85 -11.46
N THR A 9 13.94 8.17 -10.70
CA THR A 9 13.52 7.46 -9.48
C THR A 9 13.07 8.40 -8.38
N VAL A 10 13.79 9.51 -8.17
CA VAL A 10 13.45 10.54 -7.18
C VAL A 10 12.18 11.26 -7.62
N SER A 11 12.06 11.62 -8.90
CA SER A 11 10.85 12.22 -9.47
C SER A 11 9.61 11.37 -9.23
N ARG A 12 9.73 10.05 -9.47
CA ARG A 12 8.63 9.10 -9.25
C ARG A 12 8.30 8.96 -7.76
N ALA A 13 9.30 8.92 -6.88
CA ALA A 13 9.07 8.89 -5.43
C ALA A 13 8.30 10.14 -4.97
N LEU A 14 8.67 11.32 -5.47
CA LEU A 14 7.96 12.57 -5.17
C LEU A 14 6.53 12.58 -5.71
N LYS A 15 6.31 12.07 -6.93
CA LYS A 15 4.96 11.89 -7.48
C LYS A 15 4.11 10.98 -6.61
N VAL A 16 4.67 9.87 -6.14
CA VAL A 16 3.99 8.96 -5.19
C VAL A 16 3.59 9.68 -3.93
N LEU A 17 4.49 10.44 -3.29
CA LEU A 17 4.17 11.17 -2.07
C LEU A 17 3.10 12.24 -2.28
N ARG A 18 3.11 12.93 -3.43
CA ARG A 18 2.09 13.95 -3.76
C ARG A 18 0.72 13.37 -4.12
N ALA A 19 0.62 12.07 -4.41
CA ALA A 19 -0.67 11.42 -4.64
C ALA A 19 -1.47 11.26 -3.34
N PHE A 20 -0.80 11.22 -2.18
CA PHE A 20 -1.48 11.19 -0.89
C PHE A 20 -1.93 12.60 -0.52
N SER A 21 -3.22 12.78 -0.32
CA SER A 21 -3.84 14.03 0.14
C SER A 21 -4.67 13.77 1.40
N GLU A 22 -5.12 14.84 2.06
CA GLU A 22 -6.06 14.71 3.19
C GLU A 22 -7.39 14.06 2.77
N GLU A 23 -7.81 14.30 1.53
CA GLU A 23 -9.03 13.71 0.96
C GLU A 23 -8.85 12.24 0.58
N ASN A 24 -7.64 11.84 0.16
CA ASN A 24 -7.32 10.45 -0.15
C ASN A 24 -6.01 9.99 0.52
N PRO A 25 -6.07 9.65 1.82
CA PRO A 25 -4.89 9.27 2.60
C PRO A 25 -4.45 7.83 2.36
N SER A 26 -5.24 7.02 1.66
CA SER A 26 -4.97 5.60 1.43
C SER A 26 -5.12 5.23 -0.03
N TRP A 27 -4.14 4.51 -0.55
CA TRP A 27 -4.13 4.04 -1.93
C TRP A 27 -3.90 2.54 -2.01
N GLY A 28 -4.66 1.85 -2.87
CA GLY A 28 -4.29 0.53 -3.34
C GLY A 28 -3.12 0.61 -4.32
N VAL A 29 -2.25 -0.41 -4.34
CA VAL A 29 -1.08 -0.44 -5.24
C VAL A 29 -1.49 -0.34 -6.72
N THR A 30 -2.59 -1.00 -7.09
CA THR A 30 -3.13 -0.95 -8.47
C THR A 30 -3.72 0.41 -8.80
N GLU A 31 -4.43 1.05 -7.85
CA GLU A 31 -5.03 2.36 -8.05
C GLU A 31 -3.95 3.43 -8.22
N LEU A 32 -2.93 3.38 -7.37
CA LEU A 32 -1.78 4.29 -7.44
C LEU A 32 -0.95 4.10 -8.72
N ALA A 33 -0.81 2.85 -9.19
CA ALA A 33 -0.15 2.54 -10.46
C ALA A 33 -0.89 3.17 -11.65
N ASN A 34 -2.21 3.07 -11.66
CA ASN A 34 -3.04 3.68 -12.71
C ASN A 34 -3.02 5.22 -12.63
N GLU A 35 -3.13 5.79 -11.42
CA GLU A 35 -3.13 7.24 -11.20
C GLU A 35 -1.81 7.90 -11.67
N LEU A 36 -0.68 7.25 -11.39
CA LEU A 36 0.64 7.78 -11.68
C LEU A 36 1.20 7.36 -13.05
N ASP A 37 0.45 6.55 -13.80
CA ASP A 37 0.88 5.91 -15.06
C ASP A 37 2.23 5.18 -14.88
N LEU A 38 2.32 4.37 -13.82
CA LEU A 38 3.51 3.60 -13.45
C LEU A 38 3.20 2.12 -13.39
N ASP A 39 4.17 1.28 -13.76
CA ASP A 39 4.06 -0.16 -13.58
C ASP A 39 3.91 -0.52 -12.10
N LYS A 40 3.08 -1.55 -11.83
CA LYS A 40 2.89 -2.10 -10.48
C LYS A 40 4.20 -2.47 -9.79
N SER A 41 5.18 -2.99 -10.55
CA SER A 41 6.52 -3.31 -10.03
C SER A 41 7.27 -2.05 -9.55
N GLN A 42 7.18 -0.96 -10.30
CA GLN A 42 7.82 0.31 -9.95
C GLN A 42 7.17 0.93 -8.72
N VAL A 43 5.83 0.94 -8.66
CA VAL A 43 5.09 1.40 -7.48
C VAL A 43 5.41 0.56 -6.26
N HIS A 44 5.45 -0.77 -6.38
CA HIS A 44 5.84 -1.66 -5.27
C HIS A 44 7.23 -1.32 -4.71
N ARG A 45 8.22 -1.10 -5.58
CA ARG A 45 9.59 -0.77 -5.16
C ARG A 45 9.67 0.61 -4.50
N LEU A 46 8.97 1.59 -5.05
CA LEU A 46 8.89 2.94 -4.48
C LEU A 46 8.22 2.91 -3.11
N LEU A 47 7.05 2.27 -3.00
CA LEU A 47 6.34 2.12 -1.73
C LEU A 47 7.17 1.35 -0.70
N ALA A 48 7.79 0.23 -1.06
CA ALA A 48 8.65 -0.51 -0.12
C ALA A 48 9.80 0.36 0.42
N THR A 49 10.40 1.19 -0.44
CA THR A 49 11.46 2.12 -0.04
C THR A 49 10.91 3.22 0.86
N LEU A 50 9.81 3.86 0.47
CA LEU A 50 9.17 4.94 1.23
C LEU A 50 8.68 4.44 2.60
N THR A 51 8.14 3.22 2.67
CA THR A 51 7.76 2.57 3.93
C THR A 51 8.97 2.31 4.82
N ARG A 52 10.09 1.83 4.25
CA ARG A 52 11.33 1.61 5.01
C ARG A 52 11.84 2.90 5.66
N TYR A 53 11.66 4.04 5.03
CA TYR A 53 12.05 5.35 5.58
C TYR A 53 10.92 6.04 6.37
N GLY A 54 9.75 5.42 6.51
CA GLY A 54 8.63 5.95 7.30
C GLY A 54 7.80 7.04 6.63
N PHE A 55 7.96 7.28 5.33
CA PHE A 55 7.15 8.27 4.60
C PHE A 55 5.74 7.77 4.27
N VAL A 56 5.56 6.45 4.15
CA VAL A 56 4.26 5.81 3.85
C VAL A 56 4.09 4.61 4.78
N ALA A 57 2.86 4.35 5.22
CA ALA A 57 2.54 3.14 5.98
C ALA A 57 1.77 2.16 5.11
N THR A 58 2.24 0.90 5.03
CA THR A 58 1.46 -0.17 4.43
C THR A 58 0.42 -0.62 5.44
N VAL A 59 -0.84 -0.27 5.24
CA VAL A 59 -1.93 -0.76 6.08
C VAL A 59 -2.30 -2.15 5.57
N PRO A 60 -2.13 -3.23 6.37
CA PRO A 60 -2.66 -4.51 5.99
C PRO A 60 -4.17 -4.37 5.88
N ARG A 61 -4.75 -4.72 4.71
CA ARG A 61 -6.20 -4.88 4.57
C ARG A 61 -6.60 -5.93 5.59
N ARG A 62 -7.17 -5.50 6.72
CA ARG A 62 -7.78 -6.41 7.68
C ARG A 62 -8.86 -7.17 6.91
N GLY A 63 -8.57 -8.43 6.60
CA GLY A 63 -9.60 -9.38 6.23
C GLY A 63 -10.62 -9.36 7.35
N ALA A 64 -11.81 -8.84 7.06
CA ALA A 64 -12.98 -9.07 7.86
C ALA A 64 -13.34 -10.54 7.73
N THR A 65 -12.67 -11.41 8.47
CA THR A 65 -13.16 -12.74 8.81
C THR A 65 -13.60 -12.70 10.27
N ARG A 66 -14.76 -12.10 10.50
CA ARG A 66 -15.61 -12.49 11.62
C ARG A 66 -16.44 -13.68 11.16
N SER A 67 -15.87 -14.87 11.19
CA SER A 67 -16.67 -16.09 11.27
C SER A 67 -16.73 -16.52 12.72
N GLY A 68 -17.74 -16.01 13.42
CA GLY A 68 -18.50 -16.83 14.37
C GLY A 68 -19.81 -17.20 13.68
N PRO A 69 -20.41 -18.37 13.92
CA PRO A 69 -20.52 -18.96 15.24
C PRO A 69 -20.00 -20.40 15.37
N ARG A 70 -19.74 -20.71 16.63
CA ARG A 70 -19.47 -22.00 17.28
C ARG A 70 -19.95 -23.24 16.50
N PRO A 71 -19.15 -24.32 16.42
CA PRO A 71 -19.72 -25.64 16.19
C PRO A 71 -20.67 -25.98 17.35
N SER A 72 -21.97 -26.03 17.05
CA SER A 72 -22.94 -26.77 17.85
C SER A 72 -22.63 -28.25 17.66
N GLY A 73 -22.11 -28.90 18.69
CA GLY A 73 -21.85 -30.33 18.69
C GLY A 73 -20.79 -30.69 19.71
N SER A 74 -21.23 -31.32 20.80
CA SER A 74 -20.43 -31.87 21.89
C SER A 74 -19.10 -32.50 21.44
N ALA A 75 -17.99 -31.88 21.82
CA ALA A 75 -16.70 -32.57 21.90
C ALA A 75 -16.01 -32.09 23.17
N THR A 76 -15.96 -33.00 24.14
CA THR A 76 -15.35 -32.83 25.45
C THR A 76 -13.85 -32.59 25.30
N TRP A 77 -13.38 -31.42 25.70
CA TRP A 77 -11.96 -31.21 25.99
C TRP A 77 -11.83 -31.00 27.50
N ARG A 78 -11.52 -32.09 28.21
CA ARG A 78 -11.05 -32.06 29.60
C ARG A 78 -9.53 -31.95 29.57
N ARG A 79 -9.06 -30.91 30.27
CA ARG A 79 -7.74 -30.60 30.84
C ARG A 79 -6.50 -30.80 29.96
#